data_AF-A0AAE2Y1Y7-F1
#
_entry.id   AF-A0AAE2Y1Y7-F1
#
_cell.length_a   1.000
_cell.length_b   1.000
_cell.length_c   1.000
_cell.angle_alpha   90.00
_cell.angle_beta   90.00
_cell.angle_gamma   90.00
#
_symmetry.space_group_name_H-M   'P 1'
#
loop_
_entity.id
_entity.type
_entity.pdbx_description
1 polymer ?
#
loop_
_entity_poly.entity_id
_entity_poly.type
_entity_poly.pdbx_seq_one_letter_code
_entity_poly.pdbx_strand_id
1 'polypeptide(L)'
;KDREVVIRAIDALRAIGDPRAAKALINVLGEKGEIRYKAVWALGEMREPTAAEPLTRFLKDPDWRVQKKATWALKRIKGEEEKREIDIELEE
;
A
#
# COMPACT_ATOMS: atom_id res chain seq x y z
N LYS A 1 -19.37 -7.50 6.53
CA LYS A 1 -18.25 -6.63 6.97
C LYS A 1 -17.93 -5.73 5.79
N ASP A 2 -18.39 -4.48 5.86
CA ASP A 2 -18.47 -3.56 4.73
C ASP A 2 -17.10 -3.26 4.14
N ARG A 3 -16.84 -3.82 2.95
CA ARG A 3 -15.61 -3.60 2.20
C ARG A 3 -15.39 -2.12 1.92
N GLU A 4 -16.48 -1.38 1.70
CA GLU A 4 -16.46 0.07 1.45
C GLU A 4 -15.96 0.87 2.67
N VAL A 5 -16.34 0.47 3.88
CA VAL A 5 -15.87 1.13 5.11
C VAL A 5 -14.37 0.89 5.30
N VAL A 6 -13.89 -0.32 5.01
CA VAL A 6 -12.45 -0.64 5.06
C VAL A 6 -11.67 0.17 4.04
N ILE A 7 -12.19 0.31 2.82
CA ILE A 7 -11.57 1.11 1.76
C ILE A 7 -11.44 2.57 2.19
N ARG A 8 -12.52 3.18 2.70
CA ARG A 8 -12.49 4.57 3.19
C ARG A 8 -11.53 4.73 4.37
N ALA A 9 -11.44 3.74 5.25
CA ALA A 9 -10.48 3.75 6.34
C ALA A 9 -9.04 3.70 5.81
N ILE A 10 -8.75 2.89 4.80
CA ILE A 10 -7.43 2.86 4.15
C ILE A 10 -7.08 4.22 3.57
N ASP A 11 -7.99 4.85 2.84
CA ASP A 11 -7.78 6.15 2.21
C ASP A 11 -7.57 7.27 3.25
N ALA A 12 -8.32 7.25 4.35
CA ALA A 12 -8.13 8.18 5.46
C ALA A 12 -6.77 7.97 6.16
N LEU A 13 -6.41 6.71 6.46
CA LEU A 13 -5.13 6.35 7.09
C LEU A 13 -3.93 6.75 6.22
N ARG A 14 -4.05 6.55 4.90
CA ARG A 14 -3.08 7.03 3.90
C ARG A 14 -2.91 8.54 3.96
N ALA A 15 -4.02 9.29 3.96
CA ALA A 15 -4.00 10.75 3.98
C ALA A 15 -3.45 11.32 5.30
N ILE A 16 -3.63 10.62 6.41
CA ILE A 16 -3.08 11.01 7.71
C ILE A 16 -1.55 10.88 7.72
N GLY A 17 -0.99 9.85 7.07
CA GLY A 17 0.46 9.66 6.98
C GLY A 17 1.13 9.31 8.32
N ASP A 18 0.38 8.92 9.34
CA ASP A 18 0.93 8.61 10.67
C ASP A 18 1.55 7.20 10.68
N PRO A 19 2.71 6.97 11.33
CA PRO A 19 3.31 5.64 11.46
C PRO A 19 2.37 4.59 12.09
N ARG A 20 1.41 5.01 12.93
CA ARG A 20 0.35 4.14 13.49
C ARG A 20 -0.62 3.68 12.41
N ALA A 21 -0.89 4.51 11.40
CA ALA A 21 -1.70 4.14 10.25
C ALA A 21 -1.02 3.04 9.42
N ALA A 22 0.31 3.05 9.31
CA ALA A 22 1.04 1.97 8.63
C ALA A 22 0.85 0.62 9.35
N LYS A 23 0.92 0.59 10.68
CA LYS A 23 0.61 -0.64 11.45
C LYS A 23 -0.83 -1.12 11.26
N ALA A 24 -1.79 -0.20 11.22
CA ALA A 24 -3.19 -0.54 10.97
C ALA A 24 -3.38 -1.12 9.56
N LEU A 25 -2.78 -0.51 8.54
CA LEU A 25 -2.80 -1.00 7.16
C LEU A 25 -2.15 -2.36 7.00
N ILE A 26 -1.05 -2.64 7.72
CA ILE A 26 -0.40 -3.95 7.73
C ILE A 26 -1.34 -5.06 8.22
N ASN A 27 -2.19 -4.78 9.22
CA ASN A 27 -3.20 -5.74 9.66
C ASN A 27 -4.28 -5.99 8.59
N VAL A 28 -4.60 -4.97 7.80
CA VAL A 28 -5.61 -5.03 6.73
C VAL A 28 -5.09 -5.78 5.48
N LEU A 29 -3.76 -5.91 5.33
CA LEU A 29 -3.15 -6.71 4.25
C LEU A 29 -3.53 -8.21 4.28
N GLY A 30 -4.03 -8.71 5.41
CA GLY A 30 -4.55 -10.08 5.53
C GLY A 30 -5.87 -10.32 4.78
N GLU A 31 -6.57 -9.25 4.39
CA GLU A 31 -7.82 -9.32 3.64
C GLU A 31 -7.58 -9.75 2.18
N LYS A 32 -8.65 -10.16 1.49
CA LYS A 32 -8.60 -10.66 0.10
C LYS A 32 -9.20 -9.67 -0.89
N GLY A 33 -8.74 -9.73 -2.13
CA GLY A 33 -9.29 -8.96 -3.26
C GLY A 33 -8.89 -7.49 -3.20
N GLU A 34 -9.88 -6.61 -3.40
CA GLU A 34 -9.70 -5.17 -3.58
C GLU A 34 -8.96 -4.47 -2.43
N ILE A 35 -9.27 -4.91 -1.21
CA ILE A 35 -8.74 -4.34 0.03
C ILE A 35 -7.22 -4.52 0.12
N ARG A 36 -6.70 -5.66 -0.37
CA ARG A 36 -5.27 -5.98 -0.32
C ARG A 36 -4.47 -5.03 -1.18
N TYR A 37 -4.89 -4.78 -2.42
CA TYR A 37 -4.14 -3.89 -3.31
C TYR A 37 -4.16 -2.44 -2.78
N LYS A 38 -5.29 -1.98 -2.23
CA LYS A 38 -5.41 -0.63 -1.67
C LYS A 38 -4.49 -0.45 -0.47
N ALA A 39 -4.43 -1.44 0.42
CA ALA A 39 -3.55 -1.40 1.58
C ALA A 39 -2.07 -1.36 1.17
N VAL A 40 -1.66 -2.18 0.18
CA VAL A 40 -0.28 -2.15 -0.37
C VAL A 40 0.06 -0.78 -0.96
N TRP A 41 -0.86 -0.20 -1.73
CA TRP A 41 -0.67 1.10 -2.35
C TRP A 41 -0.56 2.23 -1.32
N ALA A 42 -1.47 2.27 -0.34
CA ALA A 42 -1.46 3.23 0.75
C ALA A 42 -0.14 3.20 1.54
N LEU A 43 0.37 2.00 1.85
CA LEU A 43 1.65 1.84 2.54
C LEU A 43 2.84 2.37 1.73
N GLY A 44 2.82 2.21 0.41
CA GLY A 44 3.83 2.80 -0.48
C GLY A 44 3.80 4.31 -0.53
N GLU A 45 2.61 4.92 -0.51
CA GLU A 45 2.46 6.37 -0.49
C GLU A 45 2.83 7.01 0.85
N MET A 46 2.56 6.32 1.96
CA MET A 46 3.01 6.77 3.27
C MET A 46 4.54 6.77 3.39
N ARG A 47 5.25 6.02 2.52
CA ARG A 47 6.72 5.90 2.52
C ARG A 47 7.30 5.44 3.86
N GLU A 48 6.48 4.72 4.63
CA GLU A 48 6.85 4.30 5.97
C GLU A 48 7.85 3.13 5.90
N PRO A 49 9.06 3.25 6.46
CA PRO A 49 10.08 2.21 6.40
C PRO A 49 9.63 0.92 7.09
N THR A 50 8.77 1.02 8.11
CA THR A 50 8.17 -0.15 8.77
C THR A 50 7.27 -0.97 7.85
N ALA A 51 6.82 -0.40 6.73
CA ALA A 51 6.02 -1.09 5.74
C ALA A 51 6.88 -1.86 4.70
N ALA A 52 8.19 -1.60 4.60
CA ALA A 52 9.05 -2.29 3.65
C ALA A 52 9.10 -3.80 3.90
N GLU A 53 9.30 -4.22 5.15
CA GLU A 53 9.33 -5.64 5.52
C GLU A 53 8.06 -6.40 5.09
N PRO A 54 6.84 -5.96 5.45
CA PRO A 54 5.62 -6.64 5.04
C PRO A 54 5.40 -6.58 3.52
N LEU A 55 5.71 -5.47 2.84
CA LEU A 55 5.58 -5.34 1.39
C LEU A 55 6.44 -6.36 0.62
N THR A 56 7.59 -6.74 1.18
CA THR A 56 8.47 -7.75 0.56
C THR A 56 7.79 -9.11 0.43
N ARG A 57 6.82 -9.44 1.30
CA ARG A 57 6.02 -10.67 1.20
C ARG A 57 5.03 -10.62 0.03
N PHE A 58 4.54 -9.43 -0.30
CA PHE A 58 3.58 -9.21 -1.40
C PHE A 58 4.25 -9.22 -2.79
N LEU A 59 5.58 -9.14 -2.86
CA LEU A 59 6.32 -9.40 -4.11
C LEU A 59 6.18 -10.83 -4.62
N LYS A 60 5.72 -11.77 -3.77
CA LYS A 60 5.45 -13.16 -4.13
C LYS A 60 3.96 -13.48 -4.06
N ASP A 61 3.10 -12.46 -4.01
CA ASP A 61 1.65 -12.67 -4.01
C ASP A 61 1.22 -13.33 -5.32
N PRO A 62 0.25 -14.27 -5.28
CA PRO A 62 -0.30 -14.89 -6.49
C PRO A 62 -0.99 -13.89 -7.43
N ASP A 63 -1.41 -12.73 -6.92
CA ASP A 63 -2.01 -11.68 -7.73
C ASP A 63 -0.95 -10.74 -8.32
N TRP A 64 -0.83 -10.73 -9.64
CA TRP A 64 0.15 -9.90 -10.37
C TRP A 64 -0.05 -8.39 -10.12
N ARG A 65 -1.29 -7.95 -9.84
CA ARG A 65 -1.60 -6.54 -9.54
C ARG A 65 -1.00 -6.13 -8.20
N VAL A 66 -1.14 -7.00 -7.21
CA VAL A 66 -0.58 -6.82 -5.86
C VAL A 66 0.94 -6.82 -5.93
N GLN A 67 1.51 -7.73 -6.73
CA GLN A 67 2.95 -7.80 -6.98
C GLN A 67 3.49 -6.48 -7.54
N LYS A 68 2.91 -5.96 -8.63
CA LYS A 68 3.35 -4.70 -9.27
C LYS A 68 3.30 -3.51 -8.30
N LYS A 69 2.24 -3.41 -7.50
CA LYS A 69 2.09 -2.34 -6.48
C LYS A 69 3.08 -2.50 -5.31
N ALA A 70 3.36 -3.72 -4.88
CA ALA A 70 4.33 -3.98 -3.82
C ALA A 70 5.75 -3.58 -4.26
N THR A 71 6.12 -3.87 -5.51
CA THR A 71 7.42 -3.45 -6.08
C THR A 71 7.51 -1.92 -6.15
N TRP A 72 6.44 -1.26 -6.61
CA TRP A 72 6.36 0.20 -6.66
C TRP A 72 6.49 0.84 -5.27
N ALA A 73 5.75 0.31 -4.28
CA ALA A 73 5.78 0.77 -2.91
C ALA A 73 7.17 0.61 -2.27
N LEU A 74 7.80 -0.54 -2.47
CA LEU A 74 9.17 -0.80 -1.98
C LEU A 74 10.21 0.14 -2.58
N LYS A 75 10.11 0.42 -3.89
CA LYS A 75 11.01 1.35 -4.58
C LYS A 75 10.92 2.75 -3.98
N ARG A 76 9.70 3.22 -3.69
CA ARG A 76 9.45 4.51 -3.02
C ARG A 76 9.98 4.55 -1.59
N ILE A 77 9.76 3.50 -0.79
CA ILE A 77 10.24 3.44 0.60
C ILE A 77 11.77 3.37 0.67
N LYS A 78 12.43 2.65 -0.25
CA LYS A 78 13.90 2.60 -0.33
C LYS A 78 14.56 3.91 -0.75
N GLY A 79 13.79 4.94 -1.11
CA GLY A 79 14.34 6.25 -1.46
C GLY A 79 15.02 6.29 -2.83
N GLU A 80 14.81 5.30 -3.70
CA GLU A 80 15.36 5.35 -5.08
C GLU A 80 14.63 6.36 -5.98
N GLU A 81 13.56 7.00 -5.48
CA GLU A 81 12.74 7.93 -6.25
C GLU A 81 12.35 9.17 -5.44
N GLU A 82 13.35 9.86 -4.89
CA GLU A 82 13.16 11.21 -4.36
C GLU A 82 12.87 12.25 -5.48
N LYS A 83 12.85 11.85 -6.77
CA LYS A 83 12.78 12.81 -7.89
C LYS A 83 11.79 12.55 -9.03
N ARG A 84 10.98 11.48 -9.05
CA ARG A 84 10.02 11.31 -10.15
C ARG A 84 8.68 10.74 -9.70
N GLU A 85 7.68 11.00 -10.53
CA GLU A 85 6.29 10.55 -10.52
C GLU A 85 5.34 11.33 -9.59
N ILE A 86 4.44 12.22 -10.05
CA ILE A 86 3.68 12.33 -11.33
C ILE A 86 3.12 11.00 -11.86
N ASP A 87 1.80 10.93 -11.97
CA ASP A 87 1.02 9.87 -12.61
C ASP A 87 1.07 8.48 -11.97
N ILE A 88 0.27 8.31 -10.90
CA ILE A 88 -0.57 7.12 -10.87
C ILE A 88 -1.95 7.56 -11.33
N GLU A 89 -2.14 7.53 -12.65
CA GLU A 89 -3.44 7.22 -13.22
C GLU A 89 -3.89 5.88 -12.60
N LEU A 90 -4.88 5.98 -11.72
CA LEU A 90 -5.77 4.85 -11.44
C LEU A 90 -6.69 4.78 -12.65
N GLU A 91 -6.30 4.03 -13.69
CA GLU A 91 -7.23 3.61 -14.73
C GLU A 91 -8.38 2.82 -14.06
N GLU A 92 -9.60 3.36 -14.19
CA GLU A 92 -10.87 2.63 -14.07
C GLU A 92 -11.05 1.62 -15.21
#